data_AF-A0AAV7BTM5-F1
#
_entry.id   AF-A0AAV7BTM5-F1
#
_cell.length_a   1.000
_cell.length_b   1.000
_cell.length_c   1.000
_cell.angle_alpha   90.00
_cell.angle_beta   90.00
_cell.angle_gamma   90.00
#
_symmetry.space_group_name_H-M   'P 1'
#
loop_
_entity.id
_entity.type
_entity.pdbx_description
1 polymer ?
#
loop_
_entity_poly.entity_id
_entity_poly.type
_entity_poly.pdbx_seq_one_letter_code
_entity_poly.pdbx_strand_id
1 'polypeptide(L)'
;MLFHQIVPDYERVVVFRLGRVRPPKGPGLVLLLPLIDQFQRIDLRTRAFSIQPCKIKSRDDVLVSIGADVQFRVCDPILSVLSVQNLNFVIQNTAENLLAQSLGRKYFREICGDRMRIGEHFKEDINEQVKPWGVCVERVDLLMEAVQRSHEEHVTVPFNPLVGNPSGGIEQMIMQFVSMAKQVSATDTKPSISSPDFSLQDLLSRLEGTLSESLVSEVRSSYQIYVIHRDQKRSACFLDLTAGSGLSGMGVLTSPPDVTLEITEADLLSLIQGDLNPMTAYTTGRLHVTGNLQTAILLGKVLSKMRSV
;
A
#
# COMPACT_ATOMS: atom_id res chain seq x y z
N MET A 1 -43.37 -1.80 24.01
CA MET A 1 -42.20 -1.24 24.70
C MET A 1 -41.56 -0.20 23.80
N LEU A 2 -41.47 1.06 24.24
CA LEU A 2 -40.71 2.10 23.53
C LEU A 2 -39.23 1.94 23.89
N PHE A 3 -38.35 1.89 22.90
CA PHE A 3 -36.92 1.87 23.14
C PHE A 3 -36.46 3.31 23.37
N HIS A 4 -35.71 3.53 24.44
CA HIS A 4 -35.14 4.84 24.73
C HIS A 4 -33.63 4.71 24.75
N GLN A 5 -32.96 5.72 24.22
CA GLN A 5 -31.52 5.73 24.18
C GLN A 5 -31.01 7.09 24.62
N ILE A 6 -30.04 7.08 25.53
CA ILE A 6 -29.39 8.29 26.03
C ILE A 6 -28.21 8.57 25.11
N VAL A 7 -28.22 9.77 24.52
CA VAL A 7 -27.18 10.24 23.59
C VAL A 7 -26.34 11.29 24.30
N PRO A 8 -25.00 11.12 24.35
CA PRO A 8 -24.13 12.11 24.95
C PRO A 8 -24.04 13.39 24.11
N ASP A 9 -23.60 14.49 24.71
CA ASP A 9 -23.62 15.83 24.10
C ASP A 9 -22.82 15.94 22.79
N TYR A 10 -21.74 15.15 22.70
CA TYR A 10 -20.82 15.10 21.56
C TYR A 10 -21.28 14.18 20.42
N GLU A 11 -22.38 13.44 20.60
CA GLU A 11 -22.96 12.58 19.57
C GLU A 11 -24.25 13.17 19.01
N ARG A 12 -24.54 12.81 17.76
CA ARG A 12 -25.84 13.04 17.11
C ARG A 12 -26.38 11.73 16.60
N VAL A 13 -27.71 11.61 16.64
CA VAL A 13 -28.41 10.42 16.14
C VAL A 13 -29.20 10.80 14.91
N VAL A 14 -28.86 10.16 13.80
CA VAL A 14 -29.63 10.21 12.55
C VAL A 14 -30.62 9.06 12.59
N VAL A 15 -31.91 9.38 12.49
CA VAL A 15 -32.99 8.38 12.54
C VAL A 15 -33.64 8.25 11.16
N PHE A 16 -33.75 7.02 10.70
CA PHE A 16 -34.45 6.62 9.49
C PHE A 16 -35.77 5.96 9.88
N ARG A 17 -36.89 6.50 9.41
CA ARG A 17 -38.22 5.92 9.61
C ARG A 17 -38.79 5.52 8.26
N LEU A 18 -39.02 4.23 8.05
CA LEU A 18 -39.52 3.69 6.76
C LEU A 18 -38.70 4.20 5.55
N GLY A 19 -37.37 4.25 5.68
CA GLY A 19 -36.46 4.72 4.63
C GLY A 19 -36.40 6.25 4.43
N ARG A 20 -37.12 7.05 5.23
CA ARG A 20 -37.01 8.52 5.21
C ARG A 20 -36.16 9.03 6.35
N VAL A 21 -35.22 9.91 6.03
CA VAL A 21 -34.39 10.58 7.04
C VAL A 21 -35.22 11.61 7.81
N ARG A 22 -35.03 11.65 9.13
CA ARG A 22 -35.57 12.69 10.02
C ARG A 22 -34.47 13.69 10.37
N PRO A 23 -34.83 14.91 10.78
CA PRO A 23 -33.84 15.86 11.29
C PRO A 23 -33.04 15.21 12.44
N PRO A 24 -31.74 15.52 12.54
CA PRO A 24 -30.85 14.87 13.48
C PRO A 24 -31.32 15.18 14.89
N LYS A 25 -31.42 14.15 15.71
CA LYS A 25 -31.83 14.30 17.10
C LYS A 25 -30.62 14.77 17.90
N GLY A 26 -30.83 15.85 18.65
CA GLY A 26 -29.85 16.39 19.59
C GLY A 26 -29.60 15.46 20.77
N PRO A 27 -28.73 15.87 21.69
CA PRO A 27 -28.32 15.06 22.83
C PRO A 27 -29.46 14.93 23.86
N GLY A 28 -29.40 13.87 24.66
CA GLY A 28 -30.44 13.54 25.64
C GLY A 28 -31.26 12.31 25.27
N LEU A 29 -32.50 12.24 25.77
CA LEU A 29 -33.36 11.07 25.64
C LEU A 29 -34.00 11.02 24.24
N VAL A 30 -33.60 10.05 23.44
CA VAL A 30 -34.18 9.79 22.12
C VAL A 30 -35.09 8.57 22.19
N LEU A 31 -36.38 8.77 21.88
CA LEU A 31 -37.37 7.71 21.78
C LEU A 31 -37.39 7.13 20.35
N LEU A 32 -37.29 5.81 20.26
CA LEU A 32 -37.19 5.05 19.02
C LEU A 32 -38.22 3.91 18.99
N LEU A 33 -38.82 3.68 17.82
CA LEU A 33 -39.76 2.59 17.58
C LEU A 33 -39.02 1.35 17.07
N PRO A 34 -39.01 0.22 17.80
CA PRO A 34 -38.11 -0.91 17.55
C PRO A 34 -38.33 -1.67 16.22
N LEU A 35 -39.42 -1.43 15.51
CA LEU A 35 -39.75 -2.13 14.24
C LEU A 35 -39.60 -1.25 12.99
N ILE A 36 -39.61 0.08 13.18
CA ILE A 36 -39.80 1.05 12.08
C ILE A 36 -38.62 2.02 12.01
N ASP A 37 -38.00 2.32 13.15
CA ASP A 37 -36.92 3.29 13.25
C ASP A 37 -35.57 2.56 13.25
N GLN A 38 -34.72 2.91 12.29
CA GLN A 38 -33.29 2.61 12.31
C GLN A 38 -32.55 3.88 12.73
N PHE A 39 -31.46 3.74 13.47
CA PHE A 39 -30.70 4.89 13.93
C PHE A 39 -29.20 4.66 13.77
N GLN A 40 -28.48 5.73 13.45
CA GLN A 40 -27.03 5.75 13.37
C GLN A 40 -26.50 6.84 14.28
N ARG A 41 -25.54 6.48 15.14
CA ARG A 41 -24.82 7.43 16.00
C ARG A 41 -23.60 7.95 15.26
N ILE A 42 -23.37 9.25 15.35
CA ILE A 42 -22.23 9.94 14.74
C ILE A 42 -21.60 10.83 15.80
N ASP A 43 -20.29 10.72 15.93
CA ASP A 43 -19.49 11.59 16.78
C ASP A 43 -19.15 12.87 16.02
N LEU A 44 -19.38 14.03 16.65
CA LEU A 44 -19.07 15.34 16.10
C LEU A 44 -17.68 15.85 16.49
N ARG A 45 -16.93 15.11 17.31
CA ARG A 45 -15.58 15.51 17.75
C ARG A 45 -14.60 15.55 16.58
N THR A 46 -13.60 16.40 16.73
CA THR A 46 -12.46 16.46 15.83
C THR A 46 -11.70 15.14 15.84
N ARG A 47 -11.48 14.60 14.65
CA ARG A 47 -10.67 13.40 14.39
C ARG A 47 -9.46 13.81 13.57
N ALA A 48 -8.38 13.07 13.74
CA ALA A 48 -7.16 13.24 12.97
C ALA A 48 -6.88 11.96 12.19
N PHE A 49 -6.41 12.12 10.96
CA PHE A 49 -5.79 11.05 10.19
C PHE A 49 -4.52 11.56 9.55
N SER A 50 -3.57 10.66 9.34
CA SER A 50 -2.30 10.96 8.70
C SER A 50 -2.29 10.36 7.29
N ILE A 51 -1.91 11.18 6.32
CA ILE A 51 -1.72 10.78 4.94
C ILE A 51 -0.32 10.19 4.80
N GLN A 52 -0.25 8.98 4.23
CA GLN A 52 1.03 8.31 4.03
C GLN A 52 1.95 9.14 3.10
N PRO A 53 3.25 9.27 3.43
CA PRO A 53 4.17 10.01 2.58
C PRO A 53 4.24 9.44 1.16
N CYS A 54 3.91 10.27 0.18
CA CYS A 54 3.90 9.89 -1.22
C CYS A 54 5.10 10.52 -1.95
N LYS A 55 5.80 9.73 -2.78
CA LYS A 55 6.91 10.21 -3.62
C LYS A 55 6.35 10.91 -4.85
N ILE A 56 6.42 12.23 -4.86
CA ILE A 56 5.90 13.08 -5.94
C ILE A 56 7.06 13.78 -6.62
N LYS A 57 7.00 13.84 -7.95
CA LYS A 57 7.92 14.60 -8.77
C LYS A 57 7.43 16.03 -8.86
N SER A 58 8.18 16.97 -8.30
CA SER A 58 7.87 18.40 -8.35
C SER A 58 8.08 18.95 -9.77
N ARG A 59 7.62 20.19 -10.01
CA ARG A 59 7.79 20.89 -11.28
C ARG A 59 9.24 21.04 -11.73
N ASP A 60 10.18 21.04 -10.79
CA ASP A 60 11.64 21.11 -11.04
C ASP A 60 12.29 19.72 -11.27
N ASP A 61 11.50 18.68 -11.53
CA ASP A 61 11.99 17.30 -11.69
C ASP A 61 12.54 16.66 -10.39
N VAL A 62 12.49 17.37 -9.26
CA VAL A 62 12.96 16.89 -7.96
C VAL A 62 11.96 15.92 -7.35
N LEU A 63 12.43 14.74 -6.97
CA LEU A 63 11.64 13.75 -6.23
C LEU A 63 11.57 14.13 -4.74
N VAL A 64 10.36 14.30 -4.22
CA VAL A 64 10.13 14.66 -2.81
C VAL A 64 9.13 13.69 -2.20
N SER A 65 9.35 13.28 -0.94
CA SER A 65 8.36 12.53 -0.15
C SER A 65 7.65 13.47 0.79
N ILE A 66 6.33 13.61 0.61
CA ILE A 66 5.53 14.54 1.41
C ILE A 66 4.28 13.81 1.88
N GLY A 67 4.01 13.89 3.17
CA GLY A 67 2.75 13.49 3.81
C GLY A 67 2.04 14.71 4.40
N ALA A 68 0.92 14.48 5.06
CA ALA A 68 0.21 15.54 5.79
C ALA A 68 -0.65 14.94 6.89
N ASP A 69 -0.82 15.69 7.98
CA ASP A 69 -1.78 15.39 9.03
C ASP A 69 -3.01 16.29 8.85
N VAL A 70 -4.19 15.68 8.82
CA VAL A 70 -5.46 16.38 8.59
C VAL A 70 -6.38 16.18 9.79
N GLN A 71 -6.83 17.30 10.35
CA GLN A 71 -7.83 17.34 11.42
C GLN A 71 -9.16 17.79 10.84
N PHE A 72 -10.19 16.96 11.03
CA PHE A 72 -11.52 17.20 10.50
C PHE A 72 -12.60 16.86 11.52
N ARG A 73 -13.79 17.42 11.35
CA ARG A 73 -14.98 17.07 12.12
C ARG A 73 -16.21 16.94 11.21
N VAL A 74 -17.19 16.18 11.67
CA VAL A 74 -18.50 16.12 11.00
C VAL A 74 -19.29 17.37 11.37
N CYS A 75 -19.66 18.15 10.37
CA CYS A 75 -20.49 19.35 10.51
C CYS A 75 -21.97 19.05 10.29
N ASP A 76 -22.29 18.21 9.30
CA ASP A 76 -23.66 17.76 9.04
C ASP A 76 -23.76 16.23 9.16
N PRO A 77 -24.39 15.73 10.23
CA PRO A 77 -24.53 14.29 10.44
C PRO A 77 -25.45 13.62 9.41
N ILE A 78 -26.42 14.35 8.82
CA ILE A 78 -27.31 13.77 7.80
C ILE A 78 -26.51 13.48 6.53
N LEU A 79 -25.79 14.49 6.01
CA LEU A 79 -25.01 14.35 4.80
C LEU A 79 -23.90 13.30 4.96
N SER A 80 -23.28 13.23 6.14
CA SER A 80 -22.24 12.24 6.42
C SER A 80 -22.70 10.78 6.26
N VAL A 81 -23.98 10.46 6.54
CA VAL A 81 -24.51 9.10 6.40
C VAL A 81 -25.09 8.85 5.02
N LEU A 82 -25.69 9.87 4.42
CA LEU A 82 -26.36 9.73 3.13
C LEU A 82 -25.41 9.78 1.94
N SER A 83 -24.35 10.58 2.03
CA SER A 83 -23.47 10.84 0.87
C SER A 83 -22.47 9.72 0.64
N VAL A 84 -21.91 9.11 1.69
CA VAL A 84 -20.80 8.16 1.59
C VAL A 84 -20.93 7.04 2.61
N GLN A 85 -20.67 5.79 2.22
CA GLN A 85 -20.66 4.64 3.13
C GLN A 85 -19.48 4.70 4.12
N ASN A 86 -18.25 4.73 3.60
CA ASN A 86 -17.02 4.76 4.39
C ASN A 86 -16.39 6.15 4.36
N LEU A 87 -16.89 7.04 5.23
CA LEU A 87 -16.47 8.44 5.26
C LEU A 87 -14.95 8.61 5.42
N ASN A 88 -14.34 7.94 6.39
CA ASN A 88 -12.90 8.08 6.68
C ASN A 88 -12.04 7.69 5.47
N PHE A 89 -12.36 6.57 4.83
CA PHE A 89 -11.61 6.07 3.67
C PHE A 89 -11.70 7.01 2.47
N VAL A 90 -12.91 7.49 2.18
CA VAL A 90 -13.13 8.38 1.03
C VAL A 90 -12.46 9.74 1.24
N ILE A 91 -12.53 10.31 2.46
CA ILE A 91 -11.80 11.54 2.79
C ILE A 91 -10.29 11.33 2.64
N GLN A 92 -9.76 10.23 3.17
CA GLN A 92 -8.33 9.94 3.11
C GLN A 92 -7.83 9.86 1.66
N ASN A 93 -8.49 9.05 0.81
CA ASN A 93 -8.12 8.91 -0.60
C ASN A 93 -8.23 10.25 -1.35
N THR A 94 -9.25 11.05 -1.02
CA THR A 94 -9.45 12.36 -1.64
C THR A 94 -8.34 13.33 -1.26
N ALA A 95 -7.97 13.34 0.03
CA ALA A 95 -6.88 14.16 0.52
C ALA A 95 -5.54 13.73 -0.09
N GLU A 96 -5.28 12.43 -0.23
CA GLU A 96 -4.09 11.87 -0.92
C GLU A 96 -3.99 12.36 -2.37
N ASN A 97 -5.08 12.25 -3.13
CA ASN A 97 -5.11 12.68 -4.53
C ASN A 97 -4.92 14.20 -4.67
N LEU A 98 -5.60 14.99 -3.84
CA LEU A 98 -5.46 16.45 -3.83
C LEU A 98 -4.06 16.88 -3.41
N LEU A 99 -3.44 16.19 -2.44
CA LEU A 99 -2.08 16.49 -1.98
C LEU A 99 -1.10 16.30 -3.15
N ALA A 100 -1.20 15.16 -3.85
CA ALA A 100 -0.37 14.88 -5.01
C ALA A 100 -0.58 15.91 -6.14
N GLN A 101 -1.82 16.30 -6.41
CA GLN A 101 -2.15 17.29 -7.43
C GLN A 101 -1.65 18.70 -7.09
N SER A 102 -1.81 19.13 -5.83
CA SER A 102 -1.41 20.46 -5.36
C SER A 102 0.11 20.60 -5.35
N LEU A 103 0.82 19.61 -4.83
CA LEU A 103 2.29 19.62 -4.75
C LEU A 103 2.98 19.41 -6.10
N GLY A 104 2.41 18.59 -6.98
CA GLY A 104 2.99 18.35 -8.32
C GLY A 104 3.06 19.60 -9.21
N ARG A 105 2.19 20.59 -8.96
CA ARG A 105 2.17 21.86 -9.71
C ARG A 105 3.12 22.93 -9.15
N LYS A 106 3.71 22.70 -7.97
CA LYS A 106 4.58 23.65 -7.26
C LYS A 106 6.06 23.33 -7.44
N TYR A 107 6.88 24.36 -7.31
CA TYR A 107 8.33 24.25 -7.33
C TYR A 107 8.86 23.77 -5.98
N PHE A 108 9.97 23.02 -5.95
CA PHE A 108 10.50 22.44 -4.70
C PHE A 108 10.82 23.52 -3.66
N ARG A 109 11.40 24.63 -4.13
CA ARG A 109 11.74 25.78 -3.28
C ARG A 109 10.51 26.42 -2.63
N GLU A 110 9.39 26.50 -3.35
CA GLU A 110 8.13 27.03 -2.82
C GLU A 110 7.56 26.09 -1.75
N ILE A 111 7.61 24.77 -1.99
CA ILE A 111 7.15 23.78 -1.02
C ILE A 111 7.94 23.86 0.28
N CYS A 112 9.27 24.02 0.19
CA CYS A 112 10.14 24.12 1.36
C CYS A 112 10.01 25.47 2.09
N GLY A 113 9.91 26.59 1.36
CA GLY A 113 9.87 27.94 1.93
C GLY A 113 8.49 28.38 2.41
N ASP A 114 7.43 28.05 1.67
CA ASP A 114 6.07 28.58 1.87
C ASP A 114 5.06 27.50 2.30
N ARG A 115 5.53 26.47 3.03
CA ARG A 115 4.70 25.33 3.47
C ARG A 115 3.39 25.74 4.16
N MET A 116 3.41 26.83 4.95
CA MET A 116 2.23 27.33 5.66
C MET A 116 1.16 27.85 4.69
N ARG A 117 1.58 28.60 3.66
CA ARG A 117 0.67 29.15 2.65
C ARG A 117 0.10 28.02 1.79
N ILE A 118 0.93 27.04 1.44
CA ILE A 118 0.51 25.86 0.67
C ILE A 118 -0.46 25.01 1.49
N GLY A 119 -0.20 24.82 2.78
CA GLY A 119 -1.10 24.11 3.69
C GLY A 119 -2.48 24.76 3.80
N GLU A 120 -2.55 26.10 3.87
CA GLU A 120 -3.82 26.84 3.89
C GLU A 120 -4.60 26.69 2.57
N HIS A 121 -3.94 26.83 1.42
CA HIS A 121 -4.59 26.59 0.12
C HIS A 121 -5.06 25.14 -0.02
N PHE A 122 -4.24 24.18 0.40
CA PHE A 122 -4.60 22.77 0.36
C PHE A 122 -5.80 22.46 1.29
N LYS A 123 -5.88 23.12 2.45
CA LYS A 123 -7.06 23.04 3.33
C LYS A 123 -8.31 23.55 2.63
N GLU A 124 -8.24 24.68 1.91
CA GLU A 124 -9.37 25.22 1.13
C GLU A 124 -9.82 24.23 0.06
N ASP A 125 -8.87 23.67 -0.71
CA ASP A 125 -9.12 22.68 -1.77
C ASP A 125 -9.82 21.42 -1.23
N ILE A 126 -9.32 20.85 -0.12
CA ILE A 126 -9.96 19.69 0.51
C ILE A 126 -11.35 20.07 1.01
N ASN A 127 -11.48 21.21 1.69
CA ASN A 127 -12.74 21.62 2.29
C ASN A 127 -13.85 21.81 1.23
N GLU A 128 -13.51 22.28 0.03
CA GLU A 128 -14.45 22.36 -1.10
C GLU A 128 -14.95 20.98 -1.53
N GLN A 129 -14.05 19.99 -1.62
CA GLN A 129 -14.38 18.62 -2.03
C GLN A 129 -15.17 17.82 -0.98
N VAL A 130 -14.90 18.02 0.31
CA VAL A 130 -15.53 17.25 1.40
C VAL A 130 -16.85 17.88 1.91
N LYS A 131 -17.15 19.12 1.55
CA LYS A 131 -18.38 19.82 1.95
C LYS A 131 -19.67 19.06 1.60
N PRO A 132 -19.82 18.42 0.42
CA PRO A 132 -21.01 17.62 0.09
C PRO A 132 -21.17 16.37 0.98
N TRP A 133 -20.12 15.95 1.69
CA TRP A 133 -20.14 14.83 2.62
C TRP A 133 -20.45 15.26 4.06
N GLY A 134 -20.72 16.54 4.30
CA GLY A 134 -21.04 17.05 5.63
C GLY A 134 -19.84 17.15 6.57
N VAL A 135 -18.64 17.27 6.02
CA VAL A 135 -17.38 17.30 6.78
C VAL A 135 -16.73 18.67 6.64
N CYS A 136 -16.11 19.13 7.72
CA CYS A 136 -15.30 20.34 7.74
C CYS A 136 -13.86 20.00 8.15
N VAL A 137 -12.90 20.51 7.39
CA VAL A 137 -11.48 20.43 7.74
C VAL A 137 -11.12 21.63 8.62
N GLU A 138 -10.56 21.36 9.80
CA GLU A 138 -10.18 22.40 10.76
C GLU A 138 -8.73 22.83 10.59
N ARG A 139 -7.84 21.86 10.39
CA ARG A 139 -6.40 22.09 10.30
C ARG A 139 -5.73 21.07 9.40
N VAL A 140 -4.71 21.52 8.67
CA VAL A 140 -3.83 20.67 7.88
C VAL A 140 -2.38 21.05 8.17
N ASP A 141 -1.55 20.08 8.51
CA ASP A 141 -0.12 20.24 8.73
C ASP A 141 0.64 19.39 7.71
N LEU A 142 1.50 20.02 6.89
CA LEU A 142 2.31 19.31 5.90
C LEU A 142 3.56 18.72 6.55
N LEU A 143 3.78 17.42 6.32
CA LEU A 143 4.92 16.66 6.82
C LEU A 143 5.88 16.38 5.67
N MET A 144 7.07 16.99 5.69
CA MET A 144 8.09 16.73 4.68
C MET A 144 9.11 15.75 5.24
N GLU A 145 9.21 14.57 4.62
CA GLU A 145 10.34 13.69 4.82
C GLU A 145 11.37 14.00 3.74
N ALA A 146 12.52 14.52 4.15
CA ALA A 146 13.61 14.82 3.22
C ALA A 146 14.14 13.51 2.63
N VAL A 147 13.70 13.15 1.42
CA VAL A 147 14.33 12.09 0.65
C VAL A 147 15.61 12.65 0.04
N GLN A 148 16.72 12.09 0.50
CA GLN A 148 18.07 12.34 0.02
C GLN A 148 18.15 12.11 -1.49
N ARG A 149 18.88 12.99 -2.17
CA ARG A 149 19.25 12.88 -3.59
C ARG A 149 19.69 11.45 -3.90
N SER A 150 19.06 10.80 -4.88
CA SER A 150 19.74 9.76 -5.64
C SER A 150 20.92 10.44 -6.34
N HIS A 151 22.11 10.22 -5.78
CA HIS A 151 23.38 10.44 -6.46
C HIS A 151 23.30 9.73 -7.81
N GLU A 152 23.41 10.47 -8.92
CA GLU A 152 23.86 9.86 -10.17
C GLU A 152 25.24 9.27 -9.88
N GLU A 153 25.31 7.94 -9.75
CA GLU A 153 26.58 7.26 -9.91
C GLU A 153 27.04 7.48 -11.35
N HIS A 154 27.83 8.52 -11.54
CA HIS A 154 28.80 8.59 -12.62
C HIS A 154 29.73 7.40 -12.42
N VAL A 155 29.44 6.28 -13.11
CA VAL A 155 30.32 5.11 -13.16
C VAL A 155 31.65 5.58 -13.75
N THR A 156 32.60 5.90 -12.87
CA THR A 156 33.98 6.13 -13.27
C THR A 156 34.62 4.76 -13.38
N VAL A 157 34.68 4.23 -14.60
CA VAL A 157 35.35 2.96 -14.88
C VAL A 157 36.84 3.09 -14.52
N PRO A 158 37.42 2.22 -13.68
CA PRO A 158 38.85 2.26 -13.41
C PRO A 158 39.63 1.77 -14.63
N PHE A 159 40.45 2.67 -15.20
CA PHE A 159 41.47 2.31 -16.18
C PHE A 159 42.64 1.62 -15.46
N ASN A 160 42.85 0.33 -15.69
CA ASN A 160 44.09 -0.35 -15.31
C ASN A 160 45.04 -0.42 -16.53
N PRO A 161 46.31 0.03 -16.43
CA PRO A 161 47.26 -0.08 -17.54
C PRO A 161 47.80 -1.52 -17.66
N LEU A 162 47.87 -1.99 -18.91
CA LEU A 162 48.45 -3.27 -19.33
C LEU A 162 49.98 -3.32 -19.13
N VAL A 163 50.51 -4.39 -18.55
CA VAL A 163 51.92 -4.80 -18.75
C VAL A 163 52.05 -6.33 -18.84
N GLY A 164 52.40 -6.82 -20.04
CA GLY A 164 53.34 -7.92 -20.29
C GLY A 164 52.80 -9.35 -20.41
N ASN A 165 52.63 -9.89 -21.63
CA ASN A 165 53.60 -10.79 -22.30
C ASN A 165 53.06 -11.22 -23.71
N PRO A 166 53.91 -11.48 -24.72
CA PRO A 166 53.51 -11.57 -26.12
C PRO A 166 53.47 -13.01 -26.63
N SER A 167 52.29 -13.64 -26.68
CA SER A 167 52.04 -14.79 -27.56
C SER A 167 50.59 -15.26 -27.40
N GLY A 168 49.73 -14.93 -28.38
CA GLY A 168 48.32 -15.38 -28.42
C GLY A 168 47.31 -14.26 -28.69
N GLY A 169 47.59 -13.37 -29.65
CA GLY A 169 46.90 -12.07 -29.77
C GLY A 169 45.62 -12.02 -30.61
N ILE A 170 45.17 -13.09 -31.27
CA ILE A 170 43.99 -13.01 -32.16
C ILE A 170 42.75 -13.69 -31.55
N GLU A 171 42.91 -14.81 -30.83
CA GLU A 171 41.76 -15.51 -30.24
C GLU A 171 41.18 -14.79 -29.01
N GLN A 172 42.01 -14.13 -28.19
CA GLN A 172 41.51 -13.34 -27.05
C GLN A 172 40.85 -12.02 -27.48
N MET A 173 41.28 -11.47 -28.62
CA MET A 173 40.67 -10.26 -29.17
C MET A 173 39.26 -10.55 -29.71
N ILE A 174 39.06 -11.70 -30.36
CA ILE A 174 37.73 -12.12 -30.85
C ILE A 174 36.77 -12.38 -29.66
N MET A 175 37.23 -12.97 -28.56
CA MET A 175 36.37 -13.16 -27.37
C MET A 175 36.02 -11.85 -26.64
N GLN A 176 36.94 -10.87 -26.59
CA GLN A 176 36.66 -9.56 -25.98
C GLN A 176 35.74 -8.68 -26.85
N PHE A 177 35.87 -8.72 -28.18
CA PHE A 177 34.96 -8.00 -29.06
C PHE A 177 33.56 -8.64 -29.08
N VAL A 178 33.44 -9.96 -28.98
CA VAL A 178 32.14 -10.66 -28.89
C VAL A 178 31.43 -10.39 -27.56
N SER A 179 32.16 -10.13 -26.46
CA SER A 179 31.53 -9.75 -25.19
C SER A 179 31.15 -8.26 -25.12
N MET A 180 31.91 -7.37 -25.77
CA MET A 180 31.58 -5.93 -25.85
C MET A 180 30.47 -5.63 -26.88
N ALA A 181 30.39 -6.34 -28.01
CA ALA A 181 29.32 -6.14 -28.99
C ALA A 181 27.94 -6.62 -28.51
N LYS A 182 27.81 -7.15 -27.28
CA LYS A 182 26.54 -7.54 -26.67
C LYS A 182 25.97 -6.48 -25.72
N GLN A 183 26.62 -5.32 -25.58
CA GLN A 183 26.04 -4.18 -24.90
C GLN A 183 26.13 -2.93 -25.79
N VAL A 184 24.93 -2.43 -26.15
CA VAL A 184 24.63 -1.14 -26.81
C VAL A 184 24.68 -1.12 -28.34
N SER A 185 23.59 -1.57 -28.96
CA SER A 185 22.80 -0.75 -29.90
C SER A 185 21.55 -1.48 -30.35
N ALA A 186 20.39 -0.96 -29.99
CA ALA A 186 19.31 -0.63 -30.93
C ALA A 186 18.04 -0.20 -30.16
N THR A 187 17.79 1.11 -30.12
CA THR A 187 16.42 1.61 -30.22
C THR A 187 15.85 1.27 -31.59
N ASP A 188 14.57 0.91 -31.57
CA ASP A 188 13.61 0.73 -32.68
C ASP A 188 13.83 -0.40 -33.69
N THR A 189 13.12 -1.52 -33.49
CA THR A 189 11.87 -1.86 -34.20
C THR A 189 11.38 -3.24 -33.74
N LYS A 190 10.08 -3.35 -33.43
CA LYS A 190 9.34 -4.59 -33.06
C LYS A 190 9.68 -5.76 -34.01
N PRO A 191 9.86 -7.00 -33.51
CA PRO A 191 8.70 -7.88 -33.43
C PRO A 191 8.57 -8.57 -32.07
N SER A 192 7.32 -8.84 -31.74
CA SER A 192 6.82 -9.62 -30.61
C SER A 192 7.49 -10.99 -30.49
N ILE A 193 8.22 -11.22 -29.40
CA ILE A 193 8.46 -12.55 -28.83
C ILE A 193 8.31 -12.44 -27.30
N SER A 194 7.24 -13.04 -26.81
CA SER A 194 6.87 -13.22 -25.41
C SER A 194 7.94 -14.02 -24.65
N SER A 195 8.63 -13.37 -23.71
CA SER A 195 9.26 -14.06 -22.57
C SER A 195 8.18 -14.34 -21.51
N PRO A 196 8.22 -15.48 -20.81
CA PRO A 196 7.07 -15.99 -20.07
C PRO A 196 6.71 -15.02 -18.94
N ASP A 197 5.50 -14.46 -19.02
CA ASP A 197 4.84 -13.83 -17.88
C ASP A 197 4.71 -14.91 -16.80
N PHE A 198 5.58 -14.86 -15.80
CA PHE A 198 5.43 -15.70 -14.62
C PHE A 198 4.27 -15.13 -13.82
N SER A 199 3.07 -15.66 -14.03
CA SER A 199 1.86 -15.13 -13.41
C SER A 199 1.78 -15.60 -11.95
N LEU A 200 1.23 -14.78 -11.05
CA LEU A 200 0.95 -15.19 -9.66
C LEU A 200 0.06 -16.47 -9.60
N GLN A 201 -0.69 -16.76 -10.66
CA GLN A 201 -1.48 -17.99 -10.77
C GLN A 201 -0.59 -19.22 -10.93
N ASP A 202 0.48 -19.13 -11.72
CA ASP A 202 1.47 -20.21 -11.87
C ASP A 202 2.20 -20.50 -10.56
N LEU A 203 2.45 -19.45 -9.75
CA LEU A 203 2.98 -19.60 -8.41
C LEU A 203 2.03 -20.32 -7.46
N LEU A 204 0.75 -19.98 -7.51
CA LEU A 204 -0.26 -20.63 -6.68
C LEU A 204 -0.46 -22.09 -7.08
N SER A 205 -0.46 -22.42 -8.37
CA SER A 205 -0.54 -23.81 -8.83
C SER A 205 0.69 -24.63 -8.40
N ARG A 206 1.88 -24.02 -8.33
CA ARG A 206 3.08 -24.67 -7.77
C ARG A 206 3.03 -24.82 -6.25
N LEU A 207 2.45 -23.84 -5.56
CA LEU A 207 2.19 -23.92 -4.13
C LEU A 207 1.25 -25.08 -3.83
N GLU A 208 0.11 -25.17 -4.51
CA GLU A 208 -0.86 -26.26 -4.39
C GLU A 208 -0.21 -27.64 -4.58
N GLY A 209 0.68 -27.79 -5.57
CA GLY A 209 1.41 -29.04 -5.81
C GLY A 209 2.42 -29.42 -4.72
N THR A 210 2.81 -28.46 -3.86
CA THR A 210 3.77 -28.66 -2.76
C THR A 210 3.07 -28.87 -1.41
N LEU A 211 1.77 -28.55 -1.32
CA LEU A 211 0.96 -28.71 -0.11
C LEU A 211 0.81 -30.19 0.28
N SER A 212 1.14 -30.52 1.53
CA SER A 212 1.06 -31.89 2.05
C SER A 212 0.76 -31.90 3.54
N GLU A 213 0.15 -33.00 4.03
CA GLU A 213 -0.23 -33.16 5.44
C GLU A 213 0.98 -33.05 6.40
N SER A 214 2.18 -33.39 5.93
CA SER A 214 3.42 -33.25 6.69
C SER A 214 3.77 -31.77 6.94
N LEU A 215 3.51 -30.87 5.98
CA LEU A 215 3.72 -29.42 6.13
C LEU A 215 2.68 -28.78 7.05
N VAL A 216 1.42 -29.20 6.92
CA VAL A 216 0.33 -28.72 7.77
C VAL A 216 0.58 -29.09 9.23
N SER A 217 1.06 -30.30 9.49
CA SER A 217 1.40 -30.72 10.86
C SER A 217 2.58 -29.94 11.47
N GLU A 218 3.48 -29.44 10.63
CA GLU A 218 4.70 -28.72 11.03
C GLU A 218 4.44 -27.23 11.28
N VAL A 219 3.59 -26.59 10.47
CA VAL A 219 3.39 -25.13 10.51
C VAL A 219 2.13 -24.73 11.30
N ARG A 220 1.00 -25.42 11.12
CA ARG A 220 -0.29 -25.17 11.81
C ARG A 220 -0.66 -23.68 11.93
N SER A 221 -0.59 -22.92 10.85
CA SER A 221 -0.84 -21.48 10.87
C SER A 221 -1.45 -20.99 9.57
N SER A 222 -2.17 -19.87 9.65
CA SER A 222 -2.80 -19.21 8.50
C SER A 222 -2.04 -17.93 8.11
N TYR A 223 -1.90 -17.71 6.80
CA TYR A 223 -1.12 -16.61 6.22
C TYR A 223 -1.94 -15.84 5.20
N GLN A 224 -1.95 -14.52 5.32
CA GLN A 224 -2.44 -13.60 4.31
C GLN A 224 -1.25 -12.88 3.68
N ILE A 225 -1.11 -12.93 2.35
CA ILE A 225 0.01 -12.31 1.64
C ILE A 225 -0.55 -11.27 0.67
N TYR A 226 -0.07 -10.04 0.78
CA TYR A 226 -0.35 -8.94 -0.14
C TYR A 226 0.87 -8.70 -1.01
N VAL A 227 0.71 -8.96 -2.31
CA VAL A 227 1.74 -8.77 -3.32
C VAL A 227 1.52 -7.42 -4.00
N ILE A 228 2.54 -6.57 -3.95
CA ILE A 228 2.54 -5.25 -4.61
C ILE A 228 3.22 -5.41 -5.97
N HIS A 229 2.45 -5.23 -7.05
CA HIS A 229 2.96 -5.28 -8.43
C HIS A 229 3.65 -3.97 -8.83
N ARG A 230 4.42 -4.02 -9.94
CA ARG A 230 5.04 -2.84 -10.56
C ARG A 230 4.03 -1.73 -10.92
N ASP A 231 2.79 -2.11 -11.22
CA ASP A 231 1.67 -1.21 -11.54
C ASP A 231 0.94 -0.68 -10.27
N GLN A 232 1.54 -0.79 -9.07
CA GLN A 232 0.94 -0.40 -7.78
C GLN A 232 -0.38 -1.12 -7.42
N LYS A 233 -0.81 -2.08 -8.24
CA LYS A 233 -1.94 -2.98 -7.94
C LYS A 233 -1.53 -3.97 -6.85
N ARG A 234 -2.42 -4.16 -5.88
CA ARG A 234 -2.25 -5.11 -4.78
C ARG A 234 -3.03 -6.38 -5.09
N SER A 235 -2.32 -7.49 -5.23
CA SER A 235 -2.92 -8.82 -5.35
C SER A 235 -2.85 -9.50 -4.00
N ALA A 236 -3.98 -9.95 -3.49
CA ALA A 236 -4.04 -10.69 -2.23
C ALA A 236 -4.08 -12.19 -2.54
N CYS A 237 -3.27 -12.97 -1.82
CA CYS A 237 -3.42 -14.41 -1.76
C CYS A 237 -3.42 -14.88 -0.32
N PHE A 238 -4.02 -16.03 -0.09
CA PHE A 238 -4.04 -16.66 1.22
C PHE A 238 -3.43 -18.05 1.15
N LEU A 239 -2.92 -18.47 2.30
CA LEU A 239 -2.38 -19.79 2.55
C LEU A 239 -2.82 -20.24 3.94
N ASP A 240 -3.77 -21.17 3.99
CA ASP A 240 -4.25 -21.77 5.22
C ASP A 240 -3.60 -23.15 5.42
N LEU A 241 -2.73 -23.26 6.43
CA LEU A 241 -2.09 -24.51 6.84
C LEU A 241 -2.61 -24.98 8.20
N THR A 242 -3.86 -24.71 8.54
CA THR A 242 -4.44 -25.11 9.85
C THR A 242 -5.04 -26.52 9.84
N ALA A 243 -5.55 -27.01 8.70
CA ALA A 243 -6.20 -28.31 8.59
C ALA A 243 -6.01 -28.99 7.21
N GLY A 244 -6.04 -30.33 7.20
CA GLY A 244 -5.98 -31.15 5.98
C GLY A 244 -4.61 -31.13 5.29
N SER A 245 -4.61 -31.04 3.96
CA SER A 245 -3.40 -30.86 3.14
C SER A 245 -2.95 -29.41 3.01
N GLY A 246 -3.74 -28.45 3.52
CA GLY A 246 -3.54 -27.02 3.33
C GLY A 246 -4.33 -26.48 2.13
N LEU A 247 -4.73 -25.22 2.19
CA LEU A 247 -5.48 -24.52 1.14
C LEU A 247 -4.73 -23.24 0.75
N SER A 248 -4.56 -23.00 -0.55
CA SER A 248 -4.06 -21.73 -1.07
C SER A 248 -5.02 -21.18 -2.11
N GLY A 249 -5.09 -19.85 -2.25
CA GLY A 249 -5.93 -19.23 -3.25
C GLY A 249 -5.72 -17.73 -3.39
N MET A 250 -6.26 -17.16 -4.46
CA MET A 250 -6.38 -15.72 -4.66
C MET A 250 -7.49 -15.16 -3.76
N GLY A 251 -7.22 -14.06 -3.07
CA GLY A 251 -8.20 -13.35 -2.25
C GLY A 251 -7.80 -13.15 -0.80
N VAL A 252 -8.79 -12.79 0.03
CA VAL A 252 -8.64 -12.57 1.47
C VAL A 252 -9.27 -13.74 2.21
N LEU A 253 -8.63 -14.19 3.29
CA LEU A 253 -9.17 -15.22 4.17
C LEU A 253 -10.53 -14.82 4.75
N THR A 254 -11.46 -15.78 4.80
CA THR A 254 -12.78 -15.62 5.44
C THR A 254 -12.68 -15.57 6.98
N SER A 255 -11.55 -16.04 7.53
CA SER A 255 -11.19 -15.99 8.96
C SER A 255 -10.01 -15.03 9.20
N PRO A 256 -9.83 -14.47 10.41
CA PRO A 256 -8.68 -13.61 10.69
C PRO A 256 -7.36 -14.41 10.57
N PRO A 257 -6.38 -13.95 9.78
CA PRO A 257 -5.11 -14.63 9.61
C PRO A 257 -4.20 -14.48 10.85
N ASP A 258 -3.40 -15.49 11.14
CA ASP A 258 -2.40 -15.44 12.22
C ASP A 258 -1.22 -14.52 11.87
N VAL A 259 -0.88 -14.44 10.58
CA VAL A 259 0.18 -13.60 10.05
C VAL A 259 -0.27 -12.96 8.74
N THR A 260 -0.04 -11.66 8.62
CA THR A 260 -0.19 -10.90 7.37
C THR A 260 1.17 -10.44 6.88
N LEU A 261 1.47 -10.67 5.60
CA LEU A 261 2.73 -10.28 4.96
C LEU A 261 2.44 -9.32 3.81
N GLU A 262 3.26 -8.27 3.68
CA GLU A 262 3.26 -7.39 2.51
C GLU A 262 4.64 -7.40 1.87
N ILE A 263 4.69 -7.68 0.56
CA ILE A 263 5.95 -7.81 -0.19
C ILE A 263 5.74 -7.42 -1.66
N THR A 264 6.80 -6.98 -2.33
CA THR A 264 6.77 -6.73 -3.77
C THR A 264 6.83 -8.05 -4.56
N GLU A 265 6.27 -8.07 -5.76
CA GLU A 265 6.33 -9.24 -6.64
C GLU A 265 7.79 -9.66 -6.93
N ALA A 266 8.68 -8.69 -7.14
CA ALA A 266 10.10 -8.97 -7.40
C ALA A 266 10.80 -9.60 -6.18
N ASP A 267 10.57 -9.07 -4.98
CA ASP A 267 11.17 -9.61 -3.76
C ASP A 267 10.57 -10.98 -3.40
N LEU A 268 9.28 -11.20 -3.66
CA LEU A 268 8.64 -12.51 -3.47
C LEU A 268 9.27 -13.57 -4.39
N LEU A 269 9.54 -13.22 -5.65
CA LEU A 269 10.24 -14.11 -6.57
C LEU A 269 11.66 -14.40 -6.09
N SER A 270 12.39 -13.39 -5.60
CA SER A 270 13.72 -13.60 -5.02
C SER A 270 13.70 -14.46 -3.74
N LEU A 271 12.63 -14.39 -2.92
CA LEU A 271 12.47 -15.28 -1.76
C LEU A 271 12.25 -16.74 -2.18
N ILE A 272 11.45 -16.97 -3.24
CA ILE A 272 11.15 -18.31 -3.75
C ILE A 272 12.38 -18.92 -4.45
N GLN A 273 13.10 -18.11 -5.22
CA GLN A 273 14.35 -18.52 -5.90
C GLN A 273 15.50 -18.72 -4.90
N GLY A 274 15.40 -18.14 -3.70
CA GLY A 274 16.40 -18.26 -2.63
C GLY A 274 17.53 -17.23 -2.72
N ASP A 275 17.43 -16.27 -3.63
CA ASP A 275 18.36 -15.13 -3.77
C ASP A 275 18.19 -14.13 -2.63
N LEU A 276 17.00 -14.08 -2.02
CA LEU A 276 16.69 -13.24 -0.88
C LEU A 276 16.38 -14.10 0.35
N ASN A 277 17.03 -13.81 1.47
CA ASN A 277 16.74 -14.46 2.73
C ASN A 277 15.52 -13.78 3.40
N PRO A 278 14.53 -14.54 3.91
CA PRO A 278 13.36 -13.96 4.58
C PRO A 278 13.71 -12.99 5.71
N MET A 279 14.78 -13.29 6.45
CA MET A 279 15.21 -12.48 7.58
C MET A 279 15.88 -11.18 7.13
N THR A 280 16.60 -11.19 6.02
CA THR A 280 17.19 -9.97 5.43
C THR A 280 16.12 -9.10 4.79
N ALA A 281 15.11 -9.70 4.16
CA ALA A 281 13.96 -8.96 3.61
C ALA A 281 13.21 -8.21 4.72
N TYR A 282 13.01 -8.83 5.88
CA TYR A 282 12.36 -8.19 7.03
C TYR A 282 13.21 -7.06 7.63
N THR A 283 14.49 -7.30 7.93
CA THR A 283 15.36 -6.29 8.56
C THR A 283 15.67 -5.10 7.66
N THR A 284 15.63 -5.30 6.33
CA THR A 284 15.80 -4.23 5.34
C THR A 284 14.48 -3.51 4.99
N GLY A 285 13.35 -3.93 5.57
CA GLY A 285 12.03 -3.32 5.34
C GLY A 285 11.37 -3.67 4.00
N ARG A 286 11.91 -4.65 3.27
CA ARG A 286 11.34 -5.13 1.98
C ARG A 286 10.20 -6.13 2.16
N LEU A 287 10.15 -6.79 3.31
CA LEU A 287 9.07 -7.68 3.72
C LEU A 287 8.45 -7.11 5.00
N HIS A 288 7.21 -6.64 4.90
CA HIS A 288 6.45 -6.20 6.06
C HIS A 288 5.69 -7.38 6.64
N VAL A 289 5.76 -7.57 7.96
CA VAL A 289 5.12 -8.69 8.66
C VAL A 289 4.30 -8.14 9.81
N THR A 290 3.01 -8.46 9.84
CA THR A 290 2.10 -8.17 10.93
C THR A 290 1.61 -9.48 11.54
N GLY A 291 1.88 -9.70 12.83
CA GLY A 291 1.55 -10.95 13.54
C GLY A 291 2.75 -11.55 14.25
N ASN A 292 2.71 -12.87 14.52
CA ASN A 292 3.83 -13.55 15.17
C ASN A 292 5.00 -13.75 14.19
N LEU A 293 6.12 -13.08 14.46
CA LEU A 293 7.33 -13.14 13.63
C LEU A 293 7.88 -14.57 13.48
N GLN A 294 7.78 -15.42 14.52
CA GLN A 294 8.25 -16.81 14.45
C GLN A 294 7.42 -17.60 13.43
N THR A 295 6.10 -17.39 13.43
CA THR A 295 5.19 -17.98 12.45
C THR A 295 5.46 -17.46 11.04
N ALA A 296 5.81 -16.17 10.89
CA ALA A 296 6.17 -15.60 9.59
C ALA A 296 7.46 -16.21 9.01
N ILE A 297 8.45 -16.53 9.85
CA ILE A 297 9.69 -17.17 9.41
C ILE A 297 9.44 -18.61 8.93
N LEU A 298 8.46 -19.32 9.50
CA LEU A 298 8.06 -20.65 9.04
C LEU A 298 7.54 -20.66 7.61
N LEU A 299 6.94 -19.56 7.12
CA LEU A 299 6.55 -19.43 5.73
C LEU A 299 7.77 -19.55 4.79
N GLY A 300 8.92 -18.98 5.17
CA GLY A 300 10.16 -19.12 4.41
C GLY A 300 10.60 -20.58 4.26
N LYS A 301 10.31 -21.43 5.24
CA LYS A 301 10.55 -22.88 5.18
C LYS A 301 9.63 -23.55 4.16
N VAL A 302 8.37 -23.15 4.08
CA VAL A 302 7.41 -23.63 3.06
C VAL A 302 7.87 -23.23 1.66
N LEU A 303 8.22 -21.95 1.45
CA LEU A 303 8.72 -21.45 0.17
C LEU A 303 10.03 -22.15 -0.24
N SER A 304 10.91 -22.47 0.71
CA SER A 304 12.16 -23.20 0.43
C SER A 304 11.94 -24.63 -0.05
N LYS A 305 10.82 -25.28 0.33
CA LYS A 305 10.45 -26.62 -0.14
C LYS A 305 9.88 -26.58 -1.57
N MET A 306 9.30 -25.46 -2.01
CA MET A 306 8.92 -25.26 -3.42
C MET A 306 10.13 -25.23 -4.36
N ARG A 307 11.32 -24.88 -3.85
CA ARG A 307 12.57 -24.88 -4.65
C ARG A 307 13.05 -26.30 -4.99
N SER A 308 12.65 -27.31 -4.22
CA SER A 308 13.10 -28.69 -4.37
C SER A 308 12.21 -29.56 -5.28
N VAL A 309 11.17 -28.99 -5.88
CA VAL A 309 10.25 -29.63 -6.83
C VAL A 309 10.49 -29.03 -8.22
#